data_AF-G5JTH4-F1
#
_entry.id   AF-G5JTH4-F1
#
_cell.length_a   1.000
_cell.length_b   1.000
_cell.length_c   1.000
_cell.angle_alpha   90.00
_cell.angle_beta   90.00
_cell.angle_gamma   90.00
#
_symmetry.space_group_name_H-M   'P 1'
#
loop_
_entity.id
_entity.type
_entity.pdbx_description
1 polymer ?
#
loop_
_entity_poly.entity_id
_entity_poly.type
_entity_poly.pdbx_seq_one_letter_code
_entity_poly.pdbx_strand_id
1 'polypeptide(L)'
;MKKSYKFVATFMLGTALLLTACHKNSSQSKDRPASTKTSQTSKARPQKGSSQNQSSSQASSNSQGNGETNNPSSSTNQSSANSQVTASSLDVTAIANGDFSSLVGTWQNANGDTLVFDNNGLVSDTQVISSQGVSGEKALFTIAPKDSEVGSAALFVIPAGVPTVGGKTYKQDALVAGQGESAEDTPYYRVG
;
A
#
# COMPACT_ATOMS: atom_id res chain seq x y z
N MET A 1 -31.89 -35.77 28.64
CA MET A 1 -32.76 -34.89 29.48
C MET A 1 -32.52 -33.44 29.04
N LYS A 2 -33.57 -32.65 28.80
CA LYS A 2 -33.42 -31.26 28.30
C LYS A 2 -33.39 -30.28 29.49
N LYS A 3 -32.36 -29.42 29.59
CA LYS A 3 -32.25 -28.40 30.65
C LYS A 3 -32.80 -27.07 30.15
N SER A 4 -33.91 -26.63 30.72
CA SER A 4 -34.57 -25.36 30.35
C SER A 4 -34.05 -24.21 31.24
N TYR A 5 -33.22 -23.34 30.69
CA TYR A 5 -32.76 -22.14 31.39
C TYR A 5 -33.77 -21.00 31.21
N LYS A 6 -34.22 -20.40 32.31
CA LYS A 6 -35.14 -19.26 32.30
C LYS A 6 -34.35 -17.97 32.18
N PHE A 7 -34.63 -17.18 31.15
CA PHE A 7 -34.14 -15.81 31.07
C PHE A 7 -34.77 -14.96 32.18
N VAL A 8 -33.92 -14.27 32.97
CA VAL A 8 -34.35 -13.20 33.87
C VAL A 8 -33.98 -11.88 33.20
N ALA A 9 -34.98 -11.16 32.71
CA ALA A 9 -34.80 -9.84 32.13
C ALA A 9 -34.99 -8.77 33.21
N THR A 10 -33.90 -8.16 33.65
CA THR A 10 -33.92 -7.02 34.58
C THR A 10 -33.96 -5.72 33.77
N PHE A 11 -34.93 -4.83 34.06
CA PHE A 11 -35.25 -3.64 33.26
C PHE A 11 -35.32 -2.40 34.16
N MET A 12 -35.00 -1.21 33.62
CA MET A 12 -35.07 0.12 34.27
C MET A 12 -34.04 0.31 35.42
N LEU A 13 -33.59 1.51 35.82
CA LEU A 13 -33.57 2.90 35.31
C LEU A 13 -32.29 3.51 35.96
N GLY A 14 -31.46 4.41 35.41
CA GLY A 14 -31.68 5.53 34.51
C GLY A 14 -31.39 6.85 35.26
N THR A 15 -30.30 7.54 34.93
CA THR A 15 -29.97 8.91 35.40
C THR A 15 -29.31 9.71 34.28
N ALA A 16 -29.55 11.03 34.25
CA ALA A 16 -29.14 11.90 33.15
C ALA A 16 -27.80 12.60 33.40
N LEU A 17 -26.97 12.71 32.36
CA LEU A 17 -25.78 13.57 32.35
C LEU A 17 -26.18 14.97 31.86
N LEU A 18 -26.20 15.95 32.78
CA LEU A 18 -26.41 17.36 32.44
C LEU A 18 -25.10 17.98 31.94
N LEU A 19 -25.05 18.33 30.64
CA LEU A 19 -23.91 18.99 30.02
C LEU A 19 -23.89 20.49 30.35
N THR A 20 -23.10 20.90 31.34
CA THR A 20 -22.83 22.31 31.66
C THR A 20 -21.77 22.89 30.71
N ALA A 21 -22.18 23.35 29.53
CA ALA A 21 -21.32 24.08 28.61
C ALA A 21 -21.36 25.59 28.89
N CYS A 22 -20.24 26.17 29.33
CA CYS A 22 -20.14 27.59 29.63
C CYS A 22 -20.07 28.48 28.37
N HIS A 23 -20.55 29.72 28.54
CA HIS A 23 -20.78 30.69 27.47
C HIS A 23 -19.51 31.42 27.02
N LYS A 24 -19.32 31.62 25.71
CA LYS A 24 -18.44 32.68 25.18
C LYS A 24 -19.03 33.27 23.90
N ASN A 25 -19.34 34.56 23.96
CA ASN A 25 -19.87 35.36 22.83
C ASN A 25 -18.74 36.05 22.06
N SER A 26 -18.82 36.08 20.73
CA SER A 26 -18.15 37.09 19.89
C SER A 26 -18.77 37.15 18.48
N SER A 27 -19.79 38.00 18.33
CA SER A 27 -20.06 38.91 17.20
C SER A 27 -19.62 38.60 15.76
N GLN A 28 -20.60 38.77 14.85
CA GLN A 28 -20.47 39.26 13.45
C GLN A 28 -19.78 38.34 12.41
N SER A 29 -20.17 38.33 11.13
CA SER A 29 -21.36 38.92 10.47
C SER A 29 -21.81 38.03 9.28
N LYS A 30 -23.03 38.26 8.79
CA LYS A 30 -23.54 37.66 7.53
C LYS A 30 -24.06 38.76 6.63
N ASP A 31 -23.35 39.03 5.55
CA ASP A 31 -23.86 39.82 4.43
C ASP A 31 -23.81 38.99 3.14
N ARG A 32 -24.90 39.05 2.37
CA ARG A 32 -25.05 38.38 1.08
C ARG A 32 -25.94 39.24 0.16
N PRO A 33 -25.35 40.06 -0.72
CA PRO A 33 -26.07 40.51 -1.91
C PRO A 33 -26.11 39.37 -2.94
N ALA A 34 -27.07 39.45 -3.87
CA ALA A 34 -27.15 38.58 -5.03
C ALA A 34 -27.52 39.40 -6.26
N SER A 35 -26.92 39.12 -7.43
CA SER A 35 -27.61 39.04 -8.74
C SER A 35 -26.67 39.03 -9.97
N THR A 36 -27.25 38.58 -11.10
CA THR A 36 -26.96 39.00 -12.49
C THR A 36 -25.57 38.83 -13.12
N LYS A 37 -25.35 37.64 -13.72
CA LYS A 37 -25.45 37.39 -15.18
C LYS A 37 -24.86 38.46 -16.15
N THR A 38 -23.87 38.08 -16.97
CA THR A 38 -23.83 38.11 -18.48
C THR A 38 -22.38 37.96 -19.02
N SER A 39 -22.23 37.51 -20.27
CA SER A 39 -20.98 37.07 -20.93
C SER A 39 -20.30 38.13 -21.82
N GLN A 40 -18.97 38.04 -21.99
CA GLN A 40 -18.16 38.42 -23.19
C GLN A 40 -16.72 37.90 -22.95
N THR A 41 -16.08 37.00 -23.70
CA THR A 41 -15.75 36.88 -25.14
C THR A 41 -14.68 37.86 -25.67
N SER A 42 -13.44 37.38 -25.80
CA SER A 42 -12.54 37.74 -26.91
C SER A 42 -11.42 36.68 -27.08
N LYS A 43 -10.91 36.51 -28.31
CA LYS A 43 -9.80 35.61 -28.68
C LYS A 43 -8.68 36.43 -29.32
N ALA A 44 -7.41 36.16 -28.99
CA ALA A 44 -6.27 36.54 -29.86
C ALA A 44 -4.99 35.69 -29.60
N ARG A 45 -4.28 35.38 -30.68
CA ARG A 45 -2.97 34.68 -30.88
C ARG A 45 -2.52 35.09 -32.33
N PRO A 46 -1.38 34.68 -32.95
CA PRO A 46 -0.07 34.19 -32.50
C PRO A 46 1.17 34.88 -33.18
N GLN A 47 2.38 34.42 -32.81
CA GLN A 47 3.69 34.40 -33.52
C GLN A 47 4.44 33.11 -33.06
N LYS A 48 5.42 32.43 -33.71
CA LYS A 48 6.22 32.49 -34.97
C LYS A 48 7.23 33.64 -35.14
N GLY A 49 8.55 33.41 -35.35
CA GLY A 49 9.34 32.17 -35.56
C GLY A 49 10.81 32.32 -35.08
N SER A 50 11.88 31.77 -35.68
CA SER A 50 12.04 30.96 -36.92
C SER A 50 13.47 30.33 -37.02
N SER A 51 13.76 29.62 -38.12
CA SER A 51 15.10 29.46 -38.76
C SER A 51 16.13 28.42 -38.28
N GLN A 52 15.70 27.16 -38.19
CA GLN A 52 16.08 26.05 -39.11
C GLN A 52 17.49 25.99 -39.75
N ASN A 53 18.15 24.83 -39.61
CA ASN A 53 18.94 24.17 -40.67
C ASN A 53 19.08 22.64 -40.38
N GLN A 54 19.59 21.80 -41.30
CA GLN A 54 19.60 20.32 -41.16
C GLN A 54 20.88 19.60 -41.67
N SER A 55 21.21 18.43 -41.10
CA SER A 55 22.16 17.40 -41.59
C SER A 55 21.95 16.07 -40.81
N SER A 56 22.12 14.80 -41.23
CA SER A 56 22.64 14.05 -42.40
C SER A 56 24.17 13.88 -42.58
N SER A 57 24.75 12.70 -42.87
CA SER A 57 24.24 11.30 -42.82
C SER A 57 25.35 10.23 -43.04
N GLN A 58 25.15 9.01 -42.49
CA GLN A 58 25.70 7.68 -42.88
C GLN A 58 27.21 7.34 -42.86
N ALA A 59 27.55 6.21 -42.22
CA ALA A 59 28.36 5.09 -42.75
C ALA A 59 28.17 3.82 -41.86
N SER A 60 28.59 2.62 -42.32
CA SER A 60 28.18 1.31 -41.74
C SER A 60 29.32 0.27 -41.65
N SER A 61 28.99 -0.96 -41.21
CA SER A 61 29.76 -2.25 -41.24
C SER A 61 30.48 -2.67 -39.94
N ASN A 62 30.65 -3.97 -39.59
CA ASN A 62 29.83 -5.18 -39.83
C ASN A 62 30.27 -6.31 -38.84
N SER A 63 29.63 -7.49 -38.91
CA SER A 63 29.95 -8.81 -38.31
C SER A 63 29.53 -9.08 -36.85
N GLN A 64 29.33 -10.33 -36.37
CA GLN A 64 28.60 -11.53 -36.85
C GLN A 64 29.13 -12.80 -36.15
N GLY A 65 28.23 -13.64 -35.61
CA GLY A 65 28.54 -14.94 -34.97
C GLY A 65 28.85 -14.84 -33.47
N ASN A 66 28.59 -15.86 -32.64
CA ASN A 66 27.85 -17.12 -32.85
C ASN A 66 27.14 -17.54 -31.54
N GLY A 67 26.21 -18.50 -31.59
CA GLY A 67 25.49 -19.01 -30.41
C GLY A 67 26.17 -20.16 -29.68
N GLU A 68 25.36 -20.91 -28.91
CA GLU A 68 25.68 -22.05 -28.00
C GLU A 68 26.11 -21.65 -26.57
N THR A 69 25.74 -22.38 -25.49
CA THR A 69 24.70 -23.41 -25.27
C THR A 69 24.33 -23.45 -23.77
N ASN A 70 23.13 -23.92 -23.41
CA ASN A 70 22.59 -23.87 -22.04
C ASN A 70 22.97 -25.07 -21.13
N ASN A 71 23.08 -24.78 -19.82
CA ASN A 71 22.80 -25.65 -18.67
C ASN A 71 23.88 -26.72 -18.28
N PRO A 72 23.80 -27.38 -17.08
CA PRO A 72 24.75 -27.04 -16.00
C PRO A 72 25.38 -28.25 -15.28
N SER A 73 26.25 -28.03 -14.28
CA SER A 73 26.52 -29.03 -13.21
C SER A 73 27.09 -28.45 -11.90
N SER A 74 26.48 -28.90 -10.80
CA SER A 74 27.08 -29.18 -9.47
C SER A 74 28.01 -28.15 -8.79
N SER A 75 27.39 -27.27 -8.00
CA SER A 75 27.57 -27.17 -6.53
C SER A 75 28.98 -27.09 -5.90
N THR A 76 29.30 -25.92 -5.33
CA THR A 76 30.19 -25.79 -4.15
C THR A 76 29.57 -24.82 -3.13
N ASN A 77 28.43 -25.18 -2.55
CA ASN A 77 27.78 -24.36 -1.51
C ASN A 77 28.47 -24.49 -0.15
N GLN A 78 29.59 -23.79 0.03
CA GLN A 78 30.16 -23.48 1.34
C GLN A 78 30.17 -21.96 1.57
N SER A 79 28.97 -21.36 1.56
CA SER A 79 28.81 -19.93 1.79
C SER A 79 28.85 -19.60 3.28
N SER A 80 30.00 -19.13 3.75
CA SER A 80 30.11 -18.43 5.03
C SER A 80 29.22 -17.19 4.98
N ALA A 81 28.12 -17.19 5.73
CA ALA A 81 27.00 -16.27 5.56
C ALA A 81 27.30 -14.81 5.96
N ASN A 82 28.05 -14.09 5.12
CA ASN A 82 28.13 -12.64 5.14
C ASN A 82 26.70 -12.07 4.94
N SER A 83 26.10 -11.60 6.03
CA SER A 83 24.68 -11.24 6.12
C SER A 83 24.37 -9.89 5.45
N GLN A 84 24.55 -9.81 4.13
CA GLN A 84 24.18 -8.65 3.34
C GLN A 84 22.65 -8.46 3.31
N VAL A 85 22.20 -7.21 3.29
CA VAL A 85 20.80 -6.85 3.05
C VAL A 85 20.52 -6.98 1.55
N THR A 86 19.45 -7.67 1.18
CA THR A 86 18.98 -7.75 -0.20
C THR A 86 18.41 -6.39 -0.61
N ALA A 87 18.77 -5.86 -1.78
CA ALA A 87 18.17 -4.61 -2.26
C ALA A 87 16.68 -4.84 -2.58
N SER A 88 15.81 -3.93 -2.11
CA SER A 88 14.37 -4.01 -2.38
C SER A 88 14.05 -3.82 -3.86
N SER A 89 12.99 -4.48 -4.34
CA SER A 89 12.40 -4.24 -5.66
C SER A 89 10.99 -3.64 -5.61
N LEU A 90 10.53 -3.23 -4.43
CA LEU A 90 9.18 -2.67 -4.22
C LEU A 90 9.12 -1.18 -4.56
N ASP A 91 8.21 -0.80 -5.47
CA ASP A 91 7.78 0.60 -5.59
C ASP A 91 6.62 0.84 -4.63
N VAL A 92 6.96 1.31 -3.42
CA VAL A 92 6.02 1.67 -2.36
C VAL A 92 5.01 2.72 -2.80
N THR A 93 5.37 3.64 -3.70
CA THR A 93 4.47 4.71 -4.16
C THR A 93 3.47 4.17 -5.18
N ALA A 94 3.92 3.34 -6.13
CA ALA A 94 3.06 2.65 -7.08
C ALA A 94 2.06 1.74 -6.34
N ILE A 95 2.55 0.90 -5.41
CA ILE A 95 1.76 0.00 -4.58
C ILE A 95 0.69 0.75 -3.79
N ALA A 96 1.05 1.83 -3.10
CA ALA A 96 0.09 2.63 -2.32
C ALA A 96 -1.01 3.31 -3.18
N ASN A 97 -0.77 3.49 -4.49
CA ASN A 97 -1.74 4.01 -5.45
C ASN A 97 -2.47 2.91 -6.25
N GLY A 98 -2.22 1.63 -5.95
CA GLY A 98 -2.93 0.48 -6.55
C GLY A 98 -2.23 -0.16 -7.76
N ASP A 99 -1.00 0.22 -8.09
CA ASP A 99 -0.16 -0.55 -9.00
C ASP A 99 0.65 -1.59 -8.20
N PHE A 100 0.14 -2.81 -8.19
CA PHE A 100 0.70 -3.93 -7.43
C PHE A 100 1.82 -4.67 -8.18
N SER A 101 2.29 -4.19 -9.34
CA SER A 101 3.23 -4.91 -10.22
C SER A 101 4.52 -5.38 -9.53
N SER A 102 5.07 -4.61 -8.59
CA SER A 102 6.25 -5.00 -7.80
C SER A 102 5.94 -5.87 -6.57
N LEU A 103 4.67 -5.95 -6.15
CA LEU A 103 4.18 -6.75 -5.03
C LEU A 103 3.79 -8.19 -5.43
N VAL A 104 3.53 -8.43 -6.72
CA VAL A 104 3.07 -9.73 -7.28
C VAL A 104 3.86 -10.93 -6.76
N GLY A 105 3.13 -11.99 -6.40
CA GLY A 105 3.68 -13.26 -5.92
C GLY A 105 3.00 -13.77 -4.65
N THR A 106 3.42 -14.95 -4.21
CA THR A 106 3.00 -15.54 -2.93
C THR A 106 3.91 -15.05 -1.82
N TRP A 107 3.34 -14.60 -0.70
CA TRP A 107 4.06 -14.21 0.51
C TRP A 107 3.61 -15.13 1.65
N GLN A 108 4.56 -15.73 2.37
CA GLN A 108 4.28 -16.71 3.43
C GLN A 108 5.00 -16.34 4.73
N ASN A 109 4.32 -16.51 5.87
CA ASN A 109 4.91 -16.32 7.19
C ASN A 109 5.46 -17.63 7.79
N ALA A 110 6.08 -17.56 8.97
CA ALA A 110 6.65 -18.71 9.66
C ALA A 110 5.63 -19.78 10.13
N ASN A 111 4.33 -19.46 10.18
CA ASN A 111 3.26 -20.42 10.51
C ASN A 111 2.77 -21.19 9.26
N GLY A 112 3.10 -20.71 8.06
CA GLY A 112 2.58 -21.21 6.79
C GLY A 112 1.41 -20.40 6.22
N ASP A 113 0.92 -19.37 6.92
CA ASP A 113 -0.16 -18.50 6.41
C ASP A 113 0.31 -17.75 5.15
N THR A 114 -0.54 -17.59 4.14
CA THR A 114 -0.19 -16.97 2.86
C THR A 114 -1.04 -15.76 2.49
N LEU A 115 -0.39 -14.76 1.88
CA LEU A 115 -1.03 -13.67 1.14
C LEU A 115 -0.54 -13.74 -0.31
N VAL A 116 -1.46 -13.85 -1.28
CA VAL A 116 -1.12 -13.94 -2.71
C VAL A 116 -1.49 -12.63 -3.40
N PHE A 117 -0.56 -12.05 -4.15
CA PHE A 117 -0.77 -10.82 -4.89
C PHE A 117 -0.66 -11.04 -6.41
N ASP A 118 -1.60 -10.49 -7.16
CA ASP A 118 -1.52 -10.30 -8.60
C ASP A 118 -1.46 -8.80 -8.96
N ASN A 119 -1.56 -8.47 -10.25
CA ASN A 119 -1.55 -7.07 -10.70
C ASN A 119 -2.78 -6.25 -10.24
N ASN A 120 -3.83 -6.89 -9.73
CA ASN A 120 -5.07 -6.26 -9.27
C ASN A 120 -5.13 -6.09 -7.74
N GLY A 121 -4.28 -6.81 -6.98
CA GLY A 121 -4.14 -6.68 -5.54
C GLY A 121 -4.10 -8.03 -4.82
N LEU A 122 -4.71 -8.11 -3.64
CA LEU A 122 -4.80 -9.34 -2.85
C LEU A 122 -5.76 -10.34 -3.51
N VAL A 123 -5.24 -11.48 -3.95
CA VAL A 123 -6.01 -12.63 -4.40
C VAL A 123 -6.43 -13.46 -3.19
N SER A 124 -7.66 -13.24 -2.73
CA SER A 124 -8.28 -13.99 -1.63
C SER A 124 -9.78 -14.10 -1.83
N ASP A 125 -10.38 -15.24 -1.48
CA ASP A 125 -11.84 -15.40 -1.47
C ASP A 125 -12.48 -14.68 -0.28
N THR A 126 -11.83 -14.68 0.88
CA THR A 126 -12.42 -14.23 2.16
C THR A 126 -11.97 -12.84 2.61
N GLN A 127 -10.86 -12.32 2.07
CA GLN A 127 -10.27 -11.04 2.49
C GLN A 127 -10.20 -10.01 1.34
N VAL A 128 -10.12 -8.74 1.71
CA VAL A 128 -9.92 -7.60 0.81
C VAL A 128 -8.95 -6.61 1.46
N ILE A 129 -8.26 -5.81 0.64
CA ILE A 129 -7.41 -4.70 1.09
C ILE A 129 -7.93 -3.34 0.62
N SER A 130 -7.72 -2.30 1.43
CA SER A 130 -7.91 -0.90 1.03
C SER A 130 -6.67 -0.08 1.34
N SER A 131 -6.19 0.74 0.40
CA SER A 131 -5.02 1.58 0.64
C SER A 131 -5.32 2.69 1.65
N GLN A 132 -4.41 2.84 2.62
CA GLN A 132 -4.34 4.00 3.52
C GLN A 132 -3.23 4.98 3.07
N GLY A 133 -2.57 4.72 1.93
CA GLY A 133 -1.46 5.51 1.41
C GLY A 133 -0.08 5.06 1.89
N VAL A 134 0.85 6.02 1.94
CA VAL A 134 2.27 5.80 2.30
C VAL A 134 2.53 6.22 3.75
N SER A 135 3.26 5.40 4.49
CA SER A 135 3.65 5.60 5.89
C SER A 135 5.18 5.61 6.03
N GLY A 136 5.78 6.77 5.78
CA GLY A 136 7.24 6.90 5.63
C GLY A 136 7.71 6.21 4.35
N GLU A 137 8.57 5.21 4.49
CA GLU A 137 9.06 4.37 3.38
C GLU A 137 8.31 3.03 3.24
N LYS A 138 7.07 2.95 3.75
CA LYS A 138 6.21 1.75 3.72
C LYS A 138 4.87 2.07 3.05
N ALA A 139 4.27 1.13 2.32
CA ALA A 139 2.85 1.25 1.96
C ALA A 139 1.99 0.66 3.08
N LEU A 140 0.86 1.30 3.39
CA LEU A 140 -0.06 0.84 4.43
C LEU A 140 -1.45 0.60 3.83
N PHE A 141 -1.99 -0.58 4.11
CA PHE A 141 -3.35 -0.99 3.78
C PHE A 141 -4.11 -1.35 5.05
N THR A 142 -5.43 -1.24 5.01
CA THR A 142 -6.29 -2.07 5.86
C THR A 142 -6.48 -3.40 5.15
N ILE A 143 -6.35 -4.52 5.86
CA ILE A 143 -6.82 -5.84 5.42
C ILE A 143 -8.04 -6.24 6.27
N ALA A 144 -9.11 -6.72 5.64
CA ALA A 144 -10.37 -7.04 6.31
C ALA A 144 -11.07 -8.26 5.69
N PRO A 145 -11.94 -8.97 6.42
CA PRO A 145 -12.87 -9.94 5.82
C PRO A 145 -13.85 -9.22 4.88
N LYS A 146 -14.21 -9.84 3.75
CA LYS A 146 -15.18 -9.25 2.80
C LYS A 146 -16.58 -9.11 3.40
N ASP A 147 -17.01 -10.14 4.13
CA ASP A 147 -18.39 -10.27 4.64
C ASP A 147 -18.52 -9.81 6.10
N SER A 148 -17.64 -8.92 6.58
CA SER A 148 -17.69 -8.41 7.96
C SER A 148 -17.23 -6.97 8.11
N GLU A 149 -17.98 -6.18 8.89
CA GLU A 149 -17.60 -4.82 9.29
C GLU A 149 -16.57 -4.80 10.44
N VAL A 150 -16.17 -5.97 10.97
CA VAL A 150 -15.26 -6.12 12.11
C VAL A 150 -14.13 -7.12 11.83
N GLY A 151 -13.03 -7.02 12.59
CA GLY A 151 -11.90 -7.94 12.46
C GLY A 151 -10.87 -7.53 11.41
N SER A 152 -10.78 -6.25 11.07
CA SER A 152 -9.71 -5.71 10.22
C SER A 152 -8.37 -5.60 10.95
N ALA A 153 -7.29 -5.48 10.18
CA ALA A 153 -5.93 -5.26 10.65
C ALA A 153 -5.19 -4.27 9.73
N ALA A 154 -4.07 -3.72 10.20
CA ALA A 154 -3.11 -3.06 9.33
C ALA A 154 -2.33 -4.11 8.54
N LEU A 155 -2.02 -3.81 7.28
CA LEU A 155 -1.10 -4.55 6.43
C LEU A 155 -0.04 -3.55 5.93
N PHE A 156 1.19 -3.67 6.43
CA PHE A 156 2.33 -2.90 5.94
C PHE A 156 3.07 -3.70 4.87
N VAL A 157 3.42 -3.03 3.77
CA VAL A 157 4.42 -3.48 2.80
C VAL A 157 5.73 -2.75 3.12
N ILE A 158 6.77 -3.51 3.45
CA ILE A 158 8.02 -2.99 4.04
C ILE A 158 9.22 -3.39 3.16
N PRO A 159 9.89 -2.42 2.52
CA PRO A 159 11.13 -2.66 1.79
C PRO A 159 12.26 -3.19 2.70
N ALA A 160 13.14 -3.99 2.12
CA ALA A 160 14.38 -4.43 2.78
C ALA A 160 15.18 -3.23 3.34
N GLY A 161 15.62 -3.33 4.59
CA GLY A 161 16.35 -2.26 5.28
C GLY A 161 15.50 -1.13 5.87
N VAL A 162 14.20 -1.02 5.53
CA VAL A 162 13.31 0.00 6.11
C VAL A 162 12.85 -0.44 7.51
N PRO A 163 12.90 0.46 8.52
CA PRO A 163 12.36 0.17 9.84
C PRO A 163 10.84 -0.03 9.85
N THR A 164 10.35 -0.93 10.69
CA THR A 164 8.94 -1.19 10.95
C THR A 164 8.27 -0.05 11.76
N VAL A 165 7.16 -0.30 12.46
CA VAL A 165 6.60 0.67 13.42
C VAL A 165 7.25 0.47 14.79
N GLY A 166 7.45 -0.78 15.22
CA GLY A 166 8.21 -1.16 16.42
C GLY A 166 9.74 -1.03 16.29
N GLY A 167 10.25 -0.46 15.20
CA GLY A 167 11.68 -0.19 15.01
C GLY A 167 12.56 -1.41 14.65
N LYS A 168 11.97 -2.58 14.40
CA LYS A 168 12.66 -3.74 13.79
C LYS A 168 13.08 -3.40 12.35
N THR A 169 14.03 -4.15 11.79
CA THR A 169 14.45 -4.01 10.39
C THR A 169 14.69 -5.38 9.76
N TYR A 170 14.10 -5.64 8.61
CA TYR A 170 14.26 -6.90 7.88
C TYR A 170 15.37 -6.80 6.81
N LYS A 171 16.09 -7.91 6.58
CA LYS A 171 17.17 -7.99 5.58
C LYS A 171 16.67 -8.17 4.13
N GLN A 172 15.37 -8.32 3.94
CA GLN A 172 14.66 -8.53 2.68
C GLN A 172 13.26 -7.91 2.79
N ASP A 173 12.59 -7.75 1.66
CA ASP A 173 11.21 -7.23 1.62
C ASP A 173 10.26 -8.11 2.44
N ALA A 174 9.35 -7.48 3.19
CA ALA A 174 8.44 -8.17 4.10
C ALA A 174 7.04 -7.55 4.09
N LEU A 175 6.02 -8.36 4.37
CA LEU A 175 4.70 -7.88 4.77
C LEU A 175 4.50 -8.11 6.28
N VAL A 176 3.85 -7.17 6.95
CA VAL A 176 3.43 -7.31 8.35
C VAL A 176 1.94 -7.06 8.44
N ALA A 177 1.17 -8.06 8.89
CA ALA A 177 -0.28 -7.99 9.04
C ALA A 177 -0.69 -8.14 10.52
N GLY A 178 -1.38 -7.15 11.09
CA GLY A 178 -1.85 -7.20 12.48
C GLY A 178 -2.29 -5.84 13.04
N GLN A 179 -2.39 -5.75 14.37
CA GLN A 179 -2.89 -4.55 15.08
C GLN A 179 -1.85 -3.94 16.05
N GLY A 180 -0.62 -4.44 16.07
CA GLY A 180 0.46 -3.97 16.96
C GLY A 180 1.79 -4.65 16.69
N GLU A 181 2.82 -4.26 17.46
CA GLU A 181 4.23 -4.61 17.24
C GLU A 181 4.53 -6.13 17.25
N SER A 182 3.70 -6.94 17.92
CA SER A 182 3.82 -8.41 17.91
C SER A 182 3.56 -9.05 16.54
N ALA A 183 2.89 -8.34 15.62
CA ALA A 183 2.79 -8.78 14.22
C ALA A 183 4.17 -8.82 13.53
N GLU A 184 5.13 -8.04 14.03
CA GLU A 184 6.50 -7.98 13.53
C GLU A 184 7.37 -9.14 14.04
N ASP A 185 6.80 -10.12 14.78
CA ASP A 185 7.45 -11.41 15.07
C ASP A 185 7.10 -12.49 14.04
N THR A 186 6.02 -12.29 13.26
CA THR A 186 5.58 -13.21 12.20
C THR A 186 5.39 -12.49 10.84
N PRO A 187 6.44 -11.84 10.29
CA PRO A 187 6.39 -11.26 8.95
C PRO A 187 6.19 -12.33 7.87
N TYR A 188 5.58 -11.92 6.76
CA TYR A 188 5.48 -12.71 5.53
C TYR A 188 6.62 -12.33 4.59
N TYR A 189 7.27 -13.32 3.99
CA TYR A 189 8.32 -13.15 2.99
C TYR A 189 7.91 -13.76 1.65
N ARG A 190 8.39 -13.20 0.55
CA ARG A 190 8.05 -13.68 -0.79
C ARG A 190 8.61 -15.09 -1.01
N VAL A 191 7.74 -16.02 -1.42
CA VAL A 191 8.09 -17.37 -1.85
C VAL A 191 8.36 -17.32 -3.35
N GLY A 192 9.46 -17.96 -3.79
CA GLY A 192 9.87 -18.02 -5.20
C GLY A 192 9.22 -19.15 -5.98
#